data_AF-A0A7W9F736-F1
#
_entry.id   AF-A0A7W9F736-F1
#
_cell.length_a   1.000
_cell.length_b   1.000
_cell.length_c   1.000
_cell.angle_alpha   90.00
_cell.angle_beta   90.00
_cell.angle_gamma   90.00
#
_symmetry.space_group_name_H-M   'P 1'
#
loop_
_entity.id
_entity.type
_entity.pdbx_description
1 polymer ?
#
loop_
_entity_poly.entity_id
_entity_poly.type
_entity_poly.pdbx_seq_one_letter_code
_entity_poly.pdbx_strand_id
1 'polypeptide(L)'
;MAAPTSHDTHATTEAQGHGEGGLPQFQTQHWAGQMGYLLVLFFLLYFLIAKVFAPRLRRVMDERRETISGAVATARQVQAEAAEQAALAQADLAKARADARATAAAAKARVTEEANARQAAEEAVVNARIAEAEAAIAKTRDAAMGNVSTIASDAAGAMVERLTGQAATKAELDLAKGAV
;
A
#
# COMPACT_ATOMS: atom_id res chain seq x y z
N MET A 1 -19.40 -79.30 89.07
CA MET A 1 -19.85 -79.44 87.66
C MET A 1 -18.73 -78.91 86.78
N ALA A 2 -18.38 -79.61 85.69
CA ALA A 2 -17.55 -79.24 84.52
C ALA A 2 -16.46 -78.12 84.60
N ALA A 3 -15.26 -78.44 84.07
CA ALA A 3 -14.27 -77.50 83.52
C ALA A 3 -14.56 -77.31 81.99
N PRO A 4 -13.66 -76.90 81.05
CA PRO A 4 -12.23 -76.49 81.08
C PRO A 4 -12.11 -74.94 80.87
N THR A 5 -11.11 -74.25 80.29
CA THR A 5 -9.92 -74.53 79.43
C THR A 5 -8.74 -73.59 79.75
N SER A 6 -7.58 -73.85 79.10
CA SER A 6 -6.40 -72.97 79.03
C SER A 6 -6.03 -72.68 77.57
N HIS A 7 -5.43 -71.52 77.29
CA HIS A 7 -4.80 -71.18 76.01
C HIS A 7 -3.41 -70.61 76.27
N ASP A 8 -2.37 -71.28 75.77
CA ASP A 8 -0.99 -70.78 75.76
C ASP A 8 -0.42 -70.81 74.34
N THR A 9 0.22 -69.70 73.95
CA THR A 9 0.77 -69.49 72.62
C THR A 9 2.29 -69.49 72.69
N HIS A 10 2.92 -70.62 72.35
CA HIS A 10 4.38 -70.73 72.36
C HIS A 10 4.99 -70.16 71.07
N ALA A 11 5.63 -69.00 71.19
CA ALA A 11 6.67 -68.57 70.26
C ALA A 11 8.03 -69.02 70.81
N THR A 12 8.73 -69.90 70.09
CA THR A 12 10.15 -70.20 70.33
C THR A 12 10.91 -70.12 69.02
N THR A 13 12.06 -69.46 69.03
CA THR A 13 12.98 -69.37 67.90
C THR A 13 14.25 -70.10 68.30
N GLU A 14 14.37 -71.37 67.88
CA GLU A 14 15.59 -72.15 68.11
C GLU A 14 16.71 -71.63 67.19
N ALA A 15 17.66 -70.91 67.79
CA ALA A 15 18.89 -70.51 67.10
C ALA A 15 19.81 -71.73 66.95
N GLN A 16 19.64 -72.49 65.86
CA GLN A 16 20.60 -73.54 65.50
C GLN A 16 22.01 -72.93 65.37
N GLY A 17 22.99 -73.58 66.01
CA GLY A 17 24.33 -73.05 66.16
C GLY A 17 25.05 -72.89 64.82
N HIS A 18 25.23 -71.65 64.37
CA HIS A 18 26.16 -71.34 63.30
C HIS A 18 27.59 -71.62 63.77
N GLY A 19 28.34 -72.40 62.98
CA GLY A 19 29.71 -72.78 63.29
C GLY A 19 30.69 -71.60 63.34
N GLU A 20 31.89 -71.88 63.84
CA GLU A 20 32.96 -70.91 64.10
C GLU A 20 33.52 -70.27 62.80
N GLY A 21 32.78 -69.31 62.27
CA GLY A 21 33.11 -68.56 61.06
C GLY A 21 32.25 -67.31 60.95
N GLY A 22 32.90 -66.15 60.81
CA GLY A 22 32.23 -64.85 60.83
C GLY A 22 31.18 -64.66 59.73
N LEU A 23 30.26 -63.72 60.01
CA LEU A 23 29.21 -63.17 59.13
C LEU A 23 29.44 -63.49 57.62
N PRO A 24 28.65 -64.40 57.01
CA PRO A 24 28.99 -65.04 55.74
C PRO A 24 29.35 -64.10 54.58
N GLN A 25 28.80 -62.89 54.54
CA GLN A 25 29.12 -61.88 53.54
C GLN A 25 30.61 -61.48 53.48
N PHE A 26 31.36 -61.63 54.58
CA PHE A 26 32.79 -61.31 54.65
C PHE A 26 33.71 -62.50 54.34
N GLN A 27 33.15 -63.66 53.95
CA GLN A 27 33.94 -64.83 53.55
C GLN A 27 34.46 -64.63 52.11
N THR A 28 35.65 -64.04 52.00
CA THR A 28 36.27 -63.56 50.75
C THR A 28 36.52 -64.66 49.71
N GLN A 29 36.44 -65.94 50.08
CA GLN A 29 36.65 -67.11 49.21
C GLN A 29 35.82 -67.10 47.91
N HIS A 30 34.63 -66.48 47.91
CA HIS A 30 33.77 -66.38 46.72
C HIS A 30 33.90 -65.06 45.96
N TRP A 31 34.51 -64.02 46.58
CA TRP A 31 34.54 -62.66 46.03
C TRP A 31 35.28 -62.60 44.68
N ALA A 32 36.37 -63.35 44.51
CA ALA A 32 37.12 -63.37 43.24
C ALA A 32 36.27 -63.89 42.06
N GLY A 33 35.50 -64.95 42.26
CA GLY A 33 34.61 -65.50 41.24
C GLY A 33 33.45 -64.55 40.90
N GLN A 34 32.84 -63.95 41.93
CA GLN A 34 31.75 -62.99 41.74
C GLN A 34 32.21 -61.70 41.04
N MET A 35 33.40 -61.18 41.38
CA MET A 35 34.02 -60.05 40.68
C MET A 35 34.39 -60.40 39.24
N GLY A 36 34.89 -61.60 38.97
CA GLY A 36 35.16 -62.09 37.61
C GLY A 36 33.88 -62.12 36.75
N TYR A 37 32.80 -62.67 37.28
CA TYR A 37 31.50 -62.70 36.59
C TYR A 37 30.93 -61.28 36.37
N LEU A 38 30.99 -60.42 37.39
CA LEU A 38 30.56 -59.02 37.29
C LEU A 38 31.36 -58.24 36.24
N LEU A 39 32.68 -58.46 36.13
CA LEU A 39 33.51 -57.85 35.10
C LEU A 39 33.12 -58.32 33.69
N VAL A 40 32.88 -59.62 33.48
CA VAL A 40 32.42 -60.16 32.19
C VAL A 40 31.07 -59.54 31.79
N LEU A 41 30.11 -59.47 32.71
CA LEU A 41 28.80 -58.86 32.47
C LEU A 41 28.91 -57.34 32.23
N PHE A 42 29.76 -56.65 33.00
CA PHE A 42 30.04 -55.21 32.84
C PHE A 42 30.63 -54.91 31.47
N PHE A 43 31.66 -55.63 31.03
CA PHE A 43 32.26 -55.42 29.71
C PHE A 43 31.28 -55.75 28.57
N LEU A 44 30.48 -56.82 28.69
CA LEU A 44 29.44 -57.16 27.72
C LEU A 44 28.41 -56.03 27.58
N LEU A 45 27.90 -55.51 28.69
CA LEU A 45 26.95 -54.39 28.69
C LEU A 45 27.59 -53.08 28.21
N TYR A 46 28.84 -52.81 28.61
CA TYR A 46 29.61 -51.65 28.16
C TYR A 46 29.80 -51.65 26.63
N PHE A 47 30.20 -52.77 26.04
CA PHE A 47 30.34 -52.89 24.58
C PHE A 47 28.99 -52.72 23.86
N LEU A 48 27.90 -53.27 24.41
CA LEU A 48 26.56 -53.07 23.87
C LEU A 48 26.13 -51.58 23.90
N ILE A 49 26.36 -50.89 25.02
CA ILE A 49 26.06 -49.46 25.15
C ILE A 49 26.95 -48.63 24.21
N ALA A 50 28.26 -48.81 24.25
CA ALA A 50 29.23 -48.04 23.47
C ALA A 50 29.09 -48.25 21.95
N LYS A 51 28.75 -49.46 21.50
CA LYS A 51 28.71 -49.82 20.08
C LYS A 51 27.31 -49.85 19.44
N VAL A 52 26.23 -49.84 20.23
CA VAL A 52 24.84 -49.83 19.72
C VAL A 52 24.03 -48.65 20.23
N PHE A 53 23.96 -48.42 21.55
CA PHE A 53 23.08 -47.37 22.10
C PHE A 53 23.64 -45.95 21.92
N ALA A 54 24.92 -45.73 22.23
CA ALA A 54 25.60 -44.44 22.05
C ALA A 54 25.56 -43.92 20.60
N PRO A 55 25.91 -44.70 19.56
CA PRO A 55 25.80 -44.23 18.18
C PRO A 55 24.35 -44.00 17.71
N ARG A 56 23.38 -44.78 18.20
CA ARG A 56 21.95 -44.54 17.91
C ARG A 56 21.46 -43.22 18.51
N LEU A 57 21.78 -42.95 19.79
CA LEU A 57 21.43 -41.69 20.45
C LEU A 57 22.08 -40.50 19.76
N ARG A 58 23.38 -40.61 19.41
CA ARG A 58 24.10 -39.58 18.68
C ARG A 58 23.47 -39.28 17.32
N ARG A 59 23.10 -40.31 16.55
CA ARG A 59 22.39 -40.14 15.27
C ARG A 59 21.11 -39.33 15.44
N VAL A 60 20.26 -39.65 16.42
CA VAL A 60 19.01 -38.92 16.67
C VAL A 60 19.26 -37.47 17.10
N MET A 61 20.34 -37.19 17.85
CA MET A 61 20.73 -35.81 18.19
C MET A 61 21.21 -35.03 16.95
N ASP A 62 22.04 -35.65 16.11
CA ASP A 62 22.62 -35.01 14.94
C ASP A 62 21.57 -34.79 13.83
N GLU A 63 20.67 -35.76 13.61
CA GLU A 63 19.49 -35.65 12.73
C GLU A 63 18.52 -34.53 13.16
N ARG A 64 18.29 -34.37 14.47
CA ARG A 64 17.53 -33.24 15.02
C ARG A 64 18.22 -31.89 14.82
N ARG A 65 19.55 -31.83 15.03
CA ARG A 65 20.36 -30.61 14.80
C ARG A 65 20.30 -30.20 13.33
N GLU A 66 20.51 -31.14 12.42
CA GLU A 66 20.45 -30.95 10.98
C GLU A 66 19.07 -30.44 10.56
N THR A 67 17.99 -31.14 10.95
CA THR A 67 16.60 -30.74 10.66
C THR A 67 16.28 -29.32 11.17
N ILE A 68 16.66 -28.98 12.40
CA ILE A 68 16.44 -27.65 12.97
C ILE A 68 17.27 -26.59 12.22
N SER A 69 18.53 -26.88 11.91
CA SER A 69 19.40 -25.94 11.18
C SER A 69 18.91 -25.68 9.75
N GLY A 70 18.44 -26.72 9.05
CA GLY A 70 17.83 -26.61 7.73
C GLY A 70 16.53 -25.80 7.77
N ALA A 71 15.63 -26.12 8.70
CA ALA A 71 14.39 -25.36 8.88
C ALA A 71 14.65 -23.86 9.19
N VAL A 72 15.65 -23.55 10.03
CA VAL A 72 16.05 -22.16 10.32
C VAL A 72 16.72 -21.48 9.11
N ALA A 73 17.51 -22.21 8.31
CA ALA A 73 18.10 -21.69 7.09
C ALA A 73 17.02 -21.37 6.04
N THR A 74 16.11 -22.31 5.76
CA THR A 74 14.97 -22.11 4.85
C THR A 74 14.06 -20.97 5.32
N ALA A 75 13.76 -20.89 6.63
CA ALA A 75 12.95 -19.80 7.17
C ALA A 75 13.62 -18.42 6.98
N ARG A 76 14.95 -18.33 7.14
CA ARG A 76 15.72 -17.11 6.87
C ARG A 76 15.78 -16.77 5.38
N GLN A 77 15.92 -17.77 4.51
CA GLN A 77 15.88 -17.58 3.06
C GLN A 77 14.51 -17.01 2.63
N VAL A 78 13.41 -17.68 3.00
CA VAL A 78 12.05 -17.23 2.68
C VAL A 78 11.75 -15.86 3.28
N GLN A 79 12.28 -15.54 4.47
CA GLN A 79 12.17 -14.20 5.06
C GLN A 79 12.94 -13.14 4.26
N ALA A 80 14.13 -13.46 3.74
CA ALA A 80 14.92 -12.55 2.91
C ALA A 80 14.26 -12.33 1.54
N GLU A 81 13.83 -13.39 0.87
CA GLU A 81 13.07 -13.35 -0.39
C GLU A 81 11.78 -12.53 -0.24
N ALA A 82 11.01 -12.76 0.83
CA ALA A 82 9.80 -11.98 1.12
C ALA A 82 10.09 -10.50 1.40
N ALA A 83 11.21 -10.18 2.06
CA ALA A 83 11.62 -8.79 2.30
C ALA A 83 12.07 -8.09 1.01
N GLU A 84 12.79 -8.79 0.12
CA GLU A 84 13.18 -8.29 -1.19
C GLU A 84 11.95 -8.03 -2.07
N GLN A 85 11.04 -9.00 -2.19
CA GLN A 85 9.80 -8.84 -2.96
C GLN A 85 8.91 -7.73 -2.39
N ALA A 86 8.85 -7.56 -1.06
CA ALA A 86 8.15 -6.44 -0.42
C ALA A 86 8.80 -5.08 -0.74
N ALA A 87 10.13 -5.00 -0.80
CA ALA A 87 10.85 -3.79 -1.17
C ALA A 87 10.65 -3.41 -2.64
N LEU A 88 10.71 -4.40 -3.55
CA LEU A 88 10.42 -4.22 -4.98
C LEU A 88 8.98 -3.75 -5.20
N ALA A 89 8.00 -4.42 -4.59
CA ALA A 89 6.58 -4.04 -4.69
C ALA A 89 6.32 -2.63 -4.12
N GLN A 90 7.02 -2.21 -3.06
CA GLN A 90 6.94 -0.84 -2.54
C GLN A 90 7.56 0.18 -3.51
N ALA A 91 8.69 -0.15 -4.14
CA ALA A 91 9.34 0.72 -5.13
C ALA A 91 8.47 0.91 -6.39
N ASP A 92 7.92 -0.17 -6.94
CA ASP A 92 7.02 -0.12 -8.10
C ASP A 92 5.73 0.65 -7.78
N LEU A 93 5.15 0.44 -6.60
CA LEU A 93 3.95 1.16 -6.15
C LEU A 93 4.23 2.64 -5.86
N ALA A 94 5.43 2.99 -5.40
CA ALA A 94 5.86 4.38 -5.27
C ALA A 94 6.06 5.05 -6.65
N LYS A 95 6.71 4.34 -7.59
CA LYS A 95 6.91 4.78 -8.98
C LYS A 95 5.58 4.99 -9.70
N ALA A 96 4.68 3.99 -9.69
CA ALA A 96 3.37 4.09 -10.33
C ALA A 96 2.54 5.26 -9.77
N ARG A 97 2.65 5.56 -8.46
CA ARG A 97 2.03 6.74 -7.84
C ARG A 97 2.67 8.06 -8.29
N ALA A 98 3.98 8.10 -8.55
CA ALA A 98 4.66 9.26 -9.10
C ALA A 98 4.27 9.48 -10.58
N ASP A 99 4.33 8.43 -11.40
CA ASP A 99 3.99 8.45 -12.82
C ASP A 99 2.52 8.85 -13.05
N ALA A 100 1.59 8.35 -12.23
CA ALA A 100 0.17 8.74 -12.26
C ALA A 100 -0.03 10.23 -11.90
N ARG A 101 0.69 10.74 -10.89
CA ARG A 101 0.65 12.16 -10.50
C ARG A 101 1.23 13.07 -11.60
N ALA A 102 2.35 12.68 -12.19
CA ALA A 102 2.96 13.40 -13.31
C ALA A 102 2.04 13.42 -14.53
N THR A 103 1.42 12.29 -14.86
CA THR A 103 0.44 12.17 -15.95
C THR A 103 -0.78 13.05 -15.71
N ALA A 104 -1.34 13.06 -14.49
CA ALA A 104 -2.47 13.91 -14.12
C ALA A 104 -2.13 15.42 -14.19
N ALA A 105 -0.93 15.80 -13.74
CA ALA A 105 -0.43 17.18 -13.83
C ALA A 105 -0.24 17.62 -15.30
N ALA A 106 0.39 16.79 -16.13
CA ALA A 106 0.61 17.07 -17.55
C ALA A 106 -0.72 17.12 -18.34
N ALA A 107 -1.67 16.24 -18.03
CA ALA A 107 -3.01 16.28 -18.61
C ALA A 107 -3.75 17.57 -18.22
N LYS A 108 -3.71 17.98 -16.94
CA LYS A 108 -4.30 19.25 -16.49
C LYS A 108 -3.66 20.45 -17.18
N ALA A 109 -2.33 20.49 -17.26
CA ALA A 109 -1.60 21.58 -17.92
C ALA A 109 -2.03 21.74 -19.38
N ARG A 110 -2.06 20.65 -20.15
CA ARG A 110 -2.51 20.66 -21.55
C ARG A 110 -3.96 21.10 -21.70
N VAL A 111 -4.86 20.63 -20.84
CA VAL A 111 -6.28 21.03 -20.87
C VAL A 111 -6.44 22.53 -20.56
N THR A 112 -5.66 23.08 -19.63
CA THR A 112 -5.63 24.53 -19.36
C THR A 112 -5.04 25.31 -20.54
N GLU A 113 -3.99 24.82 -21.18
CA GLU A 113 -3.40 25.44 -22.38
C GLU A 113 -4.38 25.45 -23.56
N GLU A 114 -5.01 24.32 -23.86
CA GLU A 114 -6.06 24.21 -24.88
C GLU A 114 -7.28 25.09 -24.57
N ALA A 115 -7.70 25.18 -23.30
CA ALA A 115 -8.82 26.04 -22.90
C ALA A 115 -8.48 27.53 -23.09
N ASN A 116 -7.30 27.96 -22.65
CA ASN A 116 -6.82 29.33 -22.82
C ASN A 116 -6.70 29.71 -24.31
N ALA A 117 -6.19 28.79 -25.14
CA ALA A 117 -6.06 29.00 -26.59
C ALA A 117 -7.42 29.12 -27.28
N ARG A 118 -8.41 28.30 -26.90
CA ARG A 118 -9.79 28.41 -27.41
C ARG A 118 -10.46 29.70 -26.94
N GLN A 119 -10.33 30.06 -25.67
CA GLN A 119 -10.87 31.31 -25.12
C GLN A 119 -10.30 32.53 -25.87
N ALA A 120 -8.98 32.61 -26.07
CA ALA A 120 -8.37 33.71 -26.81
C ALA A 120 -8.84 33.79 -28.28
N ALA A 121 -9.09 32.65 -28.93
CA ALA A 121 -9.64 32.60 -30.28
C ALA A 121 -11.12 33.04 -30.32
N GLU A 122 -11.93 32.62 -29.35
CA GLU A 122 -13.34 33.03 -29.23
C GLU A 122 -13.46 34.53 -28.89
N GLU A 123 -12.64 35.06 -27.98
CA GLU A 123 -12.53 36.48 -27.66
C GLU A 123 -12.15 37.30 -28.90
N ALA A 124 -11.20 36.84 -29.72
CA ALA A 124 -10.85 37.50 -30.98
C ALA A 124 -12.02 37.55 -31.98
N VAL A 125 -12.80 36.45 -32.09
CA VAL A 125 -14.00 36.40 -32.96
C VAL A 125 -15.13 37.29 -32.42
N VAL A 126 -15.33 37.36 -31.11
CA VAL A 126 -16.30 38.25 -30.47
C VAL A 126 -15.92 39.72 -30.68
N ASN A 127 -14.66 40.08 -30.44
CA ASN A 127 -14.17 41.45 -30.65
C ASN A 127 -14.28 41.89 -32.12
N ALA A 128 -14.00 41.00 -33.08
CA ALA A 128 -14.20 41.28 -34.50
C ALA A 128 -15.68 41.55 -34.84
N ARG A 129 -16.62 40.78 -34.28
CA ARG A 129 -18.07 40.99 -34.45
C ARG A 129 -18.57 42.27 -33.78
N ILE A 130 -17.99 42.67 -32.64
CA ILE A 130 -18.30 43.95 -32.00
C ILE A 130 -17.88 45.10 -32.93
N ALA A 131 -16.65 45.09 -33.45
CA ALA A 131 -16.16 46.11 -34.37
C ALA A 131 -16.99 46.19 -35.68
N GLU A 132 -17.41 45.04 -36.23
CA GLU A 132 -18.31 44.98 -37.39
C GLU A 132 -19.70 45.59 -37.07
N ALA A 133 -20.27 45.26 -35.91
CA ALA A 133 -21.55 45.81 -35.46
C ALA A 133 -21.47 47.33 -35.19
N GLU A 134 -20.41 47.81 -34.55
CA GLU A 134 -20.17 49.24 -34.33
C GLU A 134 -20.06 50.02 -35.64
N ALA A 135 -19.33 49.47 -36.64
CA ALA A 135 -19.23 50.06 -37.97
C ALA A 135 -20.59 50.08 -38.70
N ALA A 136 -21.38 49.02 -38.58
CA ALA A 136 -22.73 48.95 -39.15
C ALA A 136 -23.70 49.95 -38.48
N ILE A 137 -23.63 50.10 -37.15
CA ILE A 137 -24.40 51.08 -36.38
C ILE A 137 -24.00 52.51 -36.77
N ALA A 138 -22.70 52.81 -36.87
CA ALA A 138 -22.21 54.11 -37.30
C ALA A 138 -22.70 54.47 -38.71
N LYS A 139 -22.57 53.55 -39.67
CA LYS A 139 -23.09 53.73 -41.04
C LYS A 139 -24.62 53.97 -41.07
N THR A 140 -25.37 53.26 -40.22
CA THR A 140 -26.83 53.39 -40.12
C THR A 140 -27.23 54.73 -39.51
N ARG A 141 -26.52 55.18 -38.46
CA ARG A 141 -26.66 56.53 -37.86
C ARG A 141 -26.40 57.60 -38.91
N ASP A 142 -25.31 57.51 -39.66
CA ASP A 142 -24.92 58.55 -40.61
C ASP A 142 -25.90 58.66 -41.79
N ALA A 143 -26.41 57.51 -42.29
CA ALA A 143 -27.49 57.48 -43.26
C ALA A 143 -28.80 58.09 -42.70
N ALA A 144 -29.15 57.79 -41.45
CA ALA A 144 -30.33 58.36 -40.79
C ALA A 144 -30.21 59.89 -40.60
N MET A 145 -29.04 60.38 -40.18
CA MET A 145 -28.77 61.82 -40.06
C MET A 145 -28.79 62.54 -41.42
N GLY A 146 -28.29 61.90 -42.48
CA GLY A 146 -28.43 62.40 -43.86
C GLY A 146 -29.88 62.52 -44.32
N ASN A 147 -30.72 61.53 -43.98
CA ASN A 147 -32.15 61.57 -44.25
C ASN A 147 -32.86 62.68 -43.46
N VAL A 148 -32.53 62.87 -42.18
CA VAL A 148 -33.04 63.98 -41.36
C VAL A 148 -32.64 65.35 -41.95
N SER A 149 -31.39 65.51 -42.40
CA SER A 149 -30.92 66.74 -43.05
C SER A 149 -31.67 67.03 -44.37
N THR A 150 -32.00 65.99 -45.14
CA THR A 150 -32.86 66.12 -46.34
C THR A 150 -34.27 66.57 -45.95
N ILE A 151 -34.94 65.86 -45.03
CA ILE A 151 -36.30 66.16 -44.58
C ILE A 151 -36.41 67.59 -44.00
N ALA A 152 -35.41 68.03 -43.22
CA ALA A 152 -35.35 69.39 -42.69
C ALA A 152 -35.22 70.44 -43.81
N SER A 153 -34.44 70.15 -44.85
CA SER A 153 -34.31 71.01 -46.04
C SER A 153 -35.62 71.13 -46.83
N ASP A 154 -36.30 70.01 -47.06
CA ASP A 154 -37.54 69.95 -47.83
C ASP A 154 -38.68 70.65 -47.07
N ALA A 155 -38.75 70.46 -45.74
CA ALA A 155 -39.67 71.18 -44.87
C ALA A 155 -39.38 72.69 -44.84
N ALA A 156 -38.12 73.10 -44.72
CA ALA A 156 -37.74 74.52 -44.75
C ALA A 156 -38.06 75.18 -46.10
N GLY A 157 -37.78 74.50 -47.22
CA GLY A 157 -38.14 74.98 -48.56
C GLY A 157 -39.63 75.18 -48.73
N ALA A 158 -40.44 74.19 -48.33
CA ALA A 158 -41.90 74.27 -48.37
C ALA A 158 -42.47 75.36 -47.43
N MET A 159 -41.82 75.63 -46.28
CA MET A 159 -42.18 76.74 -45.41
C MET A 159 -41.85 78.11 -46.02
N VAL A 160 -40.69 78.26 -46.67
CA VAL A 160 -40.33 79.50 -47.38
C VAL A 160 -41.30 79.75 -48.53
N GLU A 161 -41.57 78.76 -49.38
CA GLU A 161 -42.53 78.87 -50.50
C GLU A 161 -43.93 79.29 -50.00
N ARG A 162 -44.39 78.72 -48.88
CA ARG A 162 -45.66 79.08 -48.22
C ARG A 162 -45.69 80.50 -47.65
N LEU A 163 -44.54 81.10 -47.32
CA LEU A 163 -44.42 82.43 -46.71
C LEU A 163 -44.14 83.55 -47.72
N THR A 164 -43.38 83.28 -48.78
CA THR A 164 -42.94 84.27 -49.77
C THR A 164 -43.71 84.20 -51.09
N GLY A 165 -44.37 83.07 -51.38
CA GLY A 165 -44.95 82.78 -52.70
C GLY A 165 -43.91 82.45 -53.78
N GLN A 166 -42.64 82.24 -53.42
CA GLN A 166 -41.56 81.84 -54.32
C GLN A 166 -40.79 80.65 -53.72
N ALA A 167 -40.61 79.59 -54.51
CA ALA A 167 -39.83 78.43 -54.10
C ALA A 167 -38.34 78.79 -53.95
N ALA A 168 -37.77 78.56 -52.77
CA ALA A 168 -36.33 78.71 -52.55
C ALA A 168 -35.54 77.73 -53.42
N THR A 169 -34.45 78.19 -54.03
CA THR A 169 -33.63 77.31 -54.88
C THR A 169 -32.81 76.35 -54.02
N LYS A 170 -32.46 75.20 -54.60
CA LYS A 170 -31.70 74.16 -53.90
C LYS A 170 -30.34 74.68 -53.39
N ALA A 171 -29.71 75.57 -54.16
CA ALA A 171 -28.45 76.22 -53.79
C ALA A 171 -28.58 77.10 -52.53
N GLU A 172 -29.69 77.84 -52.36
CA GLU A 172 -29.91 78.69 -51.18
C GLU A 172 -30.16 77.85 -49.93
N LEU A 173 -30.91 76.75 -50.05
CA LEU A 173 -31.19 75.81 -48.97
C LEU A 173 -29.91 75.06 -48.50
N ASP A 174 -29.08 74.61 -49.44
CA ASP A 174 -27.82 73.94 -49.12
C ASP A 174 -26.74 74.92 -48.59
N LEU A 175 -26.79 76.21 -48.96
CA LEU A 175 -25.92 77.25 -48.38
C LEU A 175 -26.34 77.58 -46.93
N ALA A 176 -27.65 77.63 -46.64
CA ALA A 176 -28.16 77.82 -45.28
C ALA A 176 -27.81 76.67 -44.33
N LYS A 177 -27.75 75.42 -44.82
CA LYS A 177 -27.32 74.23 -44.06
C LYS A 177 -25.88 74.29 -43.56
N GLY A 178 -25.00 75.02 -44.25
CA GLY A 178 -23.56 75.10 -43.93
C GLY A 178 -23.18 76.27 -43.01
N ALA A 179 -24.16 77.00 -42.47
CA ALA A 179 -23.95 78.23 -41.69
C ALA A 179 -24.07 78.04 -40.16
N VAL A 180 -24.09 76.78 -39.68
CA VAL A 180 -24.24 76.38 -38.27
C VAL A 180 -23.24 75.25 -37.95
#